data_AF-A0A836U956-F1
#
_entry.id   AF-A0A836U956-F1
#
_cell.length_a   1.000
_cell.length_b   1.000
_cell.length_c   1.000
_cell.angle_alpha   90.00
_cell.angle_beta   90.00
_cell.angle_gamma   90.00
#
_symmetry.space_group_name_H-M   'P 1'
#
loop_
_entity.id
_entity.type
_entity.pdbx_description
1 polymer ?
#
loop_
_entity_poly.entity_id
_entity_poly.type
_entity_poly.pdbx_seq_one_letter_code
_entity_poly.pdbx_strand_id
1 'polypeptide(L)'
;MGEQAFPFNDFQDWMYSLMSKRTLGITVLADFILSEGVDAVLDNVVDRAGATAVALNPTVTAPAEEGQGSWQPPSDAGASPRLFDRPLFGKTGLWVRSAPSYVPQERFYTDSPYAPRPASDLTKAHGHVVGEFIDAAVERGVEVYFQLSGQTAPGLRDEDRPLRPDGGTPKRMADTGCLASPAIRAYLYAYVADLMDQYPKIAGFRPDWPEYPCYMLDEGFQDFNPHVRRWALERGWAFDDLQADVAALYEYLHGRLTNDDLATFAAGDRGAGGGLALLRRYPGVFDWLRLKSALSVDMVRHWREALDATGHTGLKLSANAFMPPLTLLTGFDFAG
;
A
#
# COMPACT_ATOMS: atom_id res chain seq x y z
N MET A 1 57.56 13.79 22.94
CA MET A 1 56.20 14.33 23.15
C MET A 1 55.44 14.10 21.86
N GLY A 2 54.35 13.35 21.94
CA GLY A 2 53.57 12.95 20.77
C GLY A 2 52.63 11.83 21.18
N GLU A 3 51.72 12.13 22.12
CA GLU A 3 50.55 11.28 22.40
C GLU A 3 49.71 11.21 21.13
N GLN A 4 49.64 10.04 20.50
CA GLN A 4 48.59 9.74 19.54
C GLN A 4 47.34 9.38 20.35
N ALA A 5 46.44 10.34 20.45
CA ALA A 5 45.07 10.10 20.92
C ALA A 5 44.35 9.23 19.88
N PHE A 6 43.96 8.02 20.28
CA PHE A 6 42.96 7.23 19.57
C PHE A 6 41.58 7.89 19.73
N PRO A 7 40.79 8.08 18.67
CA PRO A 7 39.48 8.70 18.80
C PRO A 7 38.48 7.70 19.41
N PHE A 8 37.87 8.10 20.53
CA PHE A 8 36.86 7.37 21.31
C PHE A 8 35.46 7.32 20.64
N ASN A 9 35.36 7.05 19.33
CA ASN A 9 34.04 6.91 18.67
C ASN A 9 33.46 5.48 18.76
N ASP A 10 34.31 4.46 18.75
CA ASP A 10 33.85 3.06 18.60
C ASP A 10 33.06 2.53 19.82
N PHE A 11 33.36 2.98 21.04
CA PHE A 11 32.67 2.48 22.23
C PHE A 11 31.25 3.06 22.35
N GLN A 12 31.08 4.32 21.95
CA GLN A 12 29.79 5.00 21.97
C GLN A 12 28.90 4.48 20.84
N ASP A 13 29.46 4.26 19.65
CA ASP A 13 28.75 3.64 18.52
C ASP A 13 28.41 2.16 18.80
N TRP A 14 29.30 1.41 19.45
CA TRP A 14 29.03 0.04 19.88
C TRP A 14 27.96 -0.01 20.99
N MET A 15 27.99 0.91 21.95
CA MET A 15 26.92 1.05 22.94
C MET A 15 25.58 1.48 22.31
N TYR A 16 25.58 2.44 21.37
CA TYR A 16 24.37 2.82 20.62
C TYR A 16 23.83 1.67 19.78
N SER A 17 24.71 0.86 19.17
CA SER A 17 24.32 -0.36 18.44
C SER A 17 23.79 -1.46 19.37
N LEU A 18 24.24 -1.53 20.63
CA LEU A 18 23.72 -2.44 21.66
C LEU A 18 22.41 -1.92 22.30
N MET A 19 22.20 -0.61 22.31
CA MET A 19 21.04 0.06 22.93
C MET A 19 19.92 0.35 21.93
N SER A 20 20.20 0.36 20.63
CA SER A 20 19.18 0.41 19.58
C SER A 20 18.49 -0.94 19.50
N LYS A 21 17.31 -1.07 20.13
CA LYS A 21 16.43 -2.20 19.88
C LYS A 21 16.17 -2.30 18.38
N ARG A 22 16.43 -3.47 17.78
CA ARG A 22 16.09 -3.74 16.39
C ARG A 22 14.61 -3.43 16.18
N THR A 23 14.28 -2.64 15.15
CA THR A 23 12.90 -2.29 14.87
C THR A 23 12.06 -3.54 14.64
N LEU A 24 10.99 -3.68 15.42
CA LEU A 24 9.96 -4.69 15.24
C LEU A 24 8.62 -3.98 15.09
N GLY A 25 8.10 -3.96 13.86
CA GLY A 25 6.81 -3.40 13.52
C GLY A 25 5.71 -4.45 13.53
N ILE A 26 4.57 -4.16 14.16
CA ILE A 26 3.36 -4.98 14.11
C ILE A 26 2.19 -4.17 13.55
N THR A 27 1.50 -4.70 12.54
CA THR A 27 0.24 -4.11 12.08
C THR A 27 -0.88 -4.48 13.06
N VAL A 28 -1.59 -3.48 13.57
CA VAL A 28 -2.72 -3.59 14.49
C VAL A 28 -3.97 -3.12 13.77
N LEU A 29 -4.98 -3.99 13.66
CA LEU A 29 -6.28 -3.59 13.16
C LEU A 29 -7.02 -2.84 14.28
N ALA A 30 -7.54 -1.65 13.97
CA ALA A 30 -8.30 -0.84 14.93
C ALA A 30 -9.53 -1.59 15.48
N ASP A 31 -10.06 -2.56 14.74
CA ASP A 31 -11.10 -3.48 15.16
C ASP A 31 -10.77 -4.19 16.49
N PHE A 32 -9.52 -4.63 16.68
CA PHE A 32 -9.12 -5.29 17.93
C PHE A 32 -8.94 -4.29 19.08
N ILE A 33 -8.57 -3.05 18.78
CA ILE A 33 -8.52 -1.98 19.80
C ILE A 33 -9.94 -1.71 20.31
N LEU A 34 -10.93 -1.67 19.40
CA LEU A 34 -12.35 -1.51 19.74
C LEU A 34 -12.93 -2.71 20.49
N SER A 35 -12.52 -3.92 20.12
CA SER A 35 -13.05 -5.15 20.72
C SER A 35 -12.43 -5.47 22.07
N GLU A 36 -11.18 -5.09 22.32
CA GLU A 36 -10.41 -5.57 23.48
C GLU A 36 -9.88 -4.44 24.38
N GLY A 37 -9.88 -3.20 23.89
CA GLY A 37 -9.37 -2.03 24.59
C GLY A 37 -7.89 -1.75 24.30
N VAL A 38 -7.53 -0.47 24.48
CA VAL A 38 -6.18 0.05 24.20
C VAL A 38 -5.10 -0.69 24.98
N ASP A 39 -5.25 -0.79 26.30
CA ASP A 39 -4.24 -1.39 27.17
C ASP A 39 -4.01 -2.86 26.85
N ALA A 40 -5.08 -3.66 26.72
CA ALA A 40 -4.95 -5.08 26.43
C ALA A 40 -4.24 -5.34 25.09
N VAL A 41 -4.50 -4.52 24.08
CA VAL A 41 -3.79 -4.62 22.79
C VAL A 41 -2.32 -4.23 22.96
N LEU A 42 -2.03 -3.10 23.62
CA LEU A 42 -0.66 -2.63 23.84
C LEU A 42 0.16 -3.59 24.70
N ASP A 43 -0.39 -4.17 25.76
CA ASP A 43 0.29 -5.17 26.59
C ASP A 43 0.71 -6.39 25.76
N ASN A 44 -0.11 -6.79 24.79
CA ASN A 44 0.23 -7.89 23.89
C ASN A 44 1.30 -7.51 22.86
N VAL A 45 1.17 -6.37 22.19
CA VAL A 45 2.10 -6.03 21.10
C VAL A 45 3.43 -5.49 21.63
N VAL A 46 3.42 -4.72 22.72
CA VAL A 46 4.61 -4.10 23.30
C VAL A 46 5.26 -5.06 24.29
N ASP A 47 4.54 -5.46 25.34
CA ASP A 47 5.19 -6.15 26.48
C ASP A 47 5.46 -7.62 26.17
N ARG A 48 4.53 -8.30 25.47
CA ARG A 48 4.71 -9.70 25.12
C ARG A 48 5.49 -9.91 23.82
N ALA A 49 5.15 -9.19 22.76
CA ALA A 49 5.79 -9.36 21.46
C ALA A 49 7.06 -8.52 21.27
N GLY A 50 7.28 -7.49 22.10
CA GLY A 50 8.47 -6.65 22.02
C GLY A 50 8.46 -5.66 20.86
N ALA A 51 7.28 -5.29 20.34
CA ALA A 51 7.19 -4.34 19.24
C ALA A 51 7.72 -2.97 19.64
N THR A 52 8.51 -2.37 18.75
CA THR A 52 9.01 -0.99 18.88
C THR A 52 8.26 -0.02 17.96
N ALA A 53 7.44 -0.57 17.05
CA ALA A 53 6.60 0.19 16.15
C ALA A 53 5.27 -0.53 15.92
N VAL A 54 4.20 0.24 15.71
CA VAL A 54 2.89 -0.27 15.31
C VAL A 54 2.38 0.48 14.09
N ALA A 55 1.66 -0.23 13.21
CA ALA A 55 0.97 0.37 12.08
C ALA A 55 -0.53 0.10 12.18
N LEU A 56 -1.37 1.12 12.05
CA LEU A 56 -2.84 1.00 12.10
C LEU A 56 -3.49 1.86 11.03
N ASN A 57 -4.79 1.67 10.78
CA ASN A 57 -5.57 2.56 9.93
C ASN A 57 -6.43 3.52 10.78
N PRO A 58 -6.73 4.74 10.30
CA PRO A 58 -7.59 5.71 11.00
C PRO A 58 -9.07 5.39 10.77
N THR A 59 -9.48 4.16 11.10
CA THR A 59 -10.83 3.63 10.87
C THR A 59 -11.37 3.03 12.15
N VAL A 60 -12.65 3.26 12.42
CA VAL A 60 -13.40 2.57 13.48
C VAL A 60 -14.50 1.72 12.87
N THR A 61 -14.81 0.61 13.54
CA THR A 61 -15.78 -0.37 13.06
C THR A 61 -16.74 -0.81 14.15
N ALA A 62 -17.87 -1.38 13.74
CA ALA A 62 -18.78 -2.08 14.63
C ALA A 62 -19.45 -3.24 13.90
N PRO A 63 -19.91 -4.29 14.63
CA PRO A 63 -20.76 -5.32 14.07
C PRO A 63 -21.98 -4.72 13.37
N ALA A 64 -22.35 -5.31 12.23
CA ALA A 64 -23.49 -4.93 11.43
C ALA A 64 -24.39 -6.13 11.13
N GLU A 65 -25.59 -5.85 10.62
CA GLU A 65 -26.50 -6.88 10.11
C GLU A 65 -25.94 -7.52 8.84
N GLU A 66 -26.46 -8.69 8.50
CA GLU A 66 -26.09 -9.37 7.26
C GLU A 66 -26.37 -8.52 6.02
N GLY A 67 -25.40 -8.46 5.12
CA GLY A 67 -25.46 -7.63 3.91
C GLY A 67 -25.14 -6.15 4.12
N GLN A 68 -24.90 -5.69 5.36
CA GLN A 68 -24.51 -4.32 5.63
C GLN A 68 -22.99 -4.18 5.82
N GLY A 69 -22.39 -3.22 5.11
CA GLY A 69 -20.95 -2.98 5.17
C GLY A 69 -20.16 -4.09 4.47
N SER A 70 -19.21 -4.70 5.19
CA SER A 70 -18.32 -5.73 4.64
C SER A 70 -18.24 -6.95 5.56
N TRP A 71 -18.19 -8.16 4.98
CA TRP A 71 -17.91 -9.38 5.72
C TRP A 71 -16.44 -9.46 6.10
N GLN A 72 -16.16 -9.82 7.36
CA GLN A 72 -14.83 -9.96 7.90
C GLN A 72 -14.63 -11.33 8.59
N PRO A 73 -13.48 -12.00 8.37
CA PRO A 73 -12.44 -11.61 7.42
C PRO A 73 -12.94 -11.72 5.95
N PRO A 74 -12.33 -11.01 5.00
CA PRO A 74 -12.79 -11.01 3.61
C PRO A 74 -12.74 -12.41 3.01
N SER A 75 -13.68 -12.72 2.12
CA SER A 75 -13.75 -14.03 1.45
C SER A 75 -12.74 -14.21 0.31
N ASP A 76 -11.85 -13.24 0.08
CA ASP A 76 -10.82 -13.23 -0.97
C ASP A 76 -11.36 -13.69 -2.35
N ALA A 77 -12.46 -13.08 -2.80
CA ALA A 77 -13.16 -13.45 -4.03
C ALA A 77 -13.61 -14.93 -4.09
N GLY A 78 -13.91 -15.52 -2.93
CA GLY A 78 -14.32 -16.92 -2.78
C GLY A 78 -13.15 -17.91 -2.76
N ALA A 79 -11.91 -17.44 -2.81
CA ALA A 79 -10.72 -18.30 -2.82
C ALA A 79 -10.41 -18.91 -1.44
N SER A 80 -10.93 -18.34 -0.34
CA SER A 80 -10.65 -18.84 1.00
C SER A 80 -11.79 -18.56 1.99
N PRO A 81 -12.32 -19.57 2.70
CA PRO A 81 -13.30 -19.38 3.78
C PRO A 81 -12.57 -19.00 5.08
N ARG A 82 -11.83 -17.88 5.07
CA ARG A 82 -11.10 -17.45 6.26
C ARG A 82 -12.08 -17.16 7.39
N LEU A 83 -11.74 -17.61 8.58
CA LEU A 83 -12.36 -17.20 9.84
C LEU A 83 -11.26 -16.64 10.74
N PHE A 84 -11.61 -15.76 11.66
CA PHE A 84 -10.68 -15.25 12.65
C PHE A 84 -10.28 -16.35 13.64
N ASP A 85 -8.98 -16.64 13.73
CA ASP A 85 -8.42 -17.48 14.79
C ASP A 85 -8.56 -16.81 16.18
N ARG A 86 -8.40 -15.47 16.22
CA ARG A 86 -8.66 -14.63 17.39
C ARG A 86 -10.02 -13.93 17.20
N PRO A 87 -11.07 -14.30 17.96
CA PRO A 87 -12.41 -13.75 17.74
C PRO A 87 -12.44 -12.21 17.81
N LEU A 88 -13.14 -11.60 16.86
CA LEU A 88 -13.40 -10.16 16.83
C LEU A 88 -14.83 -9.91 17.33
N PHE A 89 -14.99 -9.08 18.37
CA PHE A 89 -16.26 -8.91 19.09
C PHE A 89 -16.90 -10.25 19.52
N GLY A 90 -16.06 -11.21 19.92
CA GLY A 90 -16.48 -12.55 20.32
C GLY A 90 -16.93 -13.47 19.17
N LYS A 91 -16.75 -13.06 17.91
CA LYS A 91 -17.15 -13.84 16.71
C LYS A 91 -15.94 -14.20 15.86
N THR A 92 -15.99 -15.36 15.21
CA THR A 92 -14.95 -15.83 14.27
C THR A 92 -15.21 -15.36 12.84
N GLY A 93 -16.37 -14.76 12.56
CA GLY A 93 -16.70 -14.08 11.31
C GLY A 93 -17.97 -13.25 11.50
N LEU A 94 -18.01 -12.05 10.89
CA LEU A 94 -19.12 -11.12 11.04
C LEU A 94 -19.17 -10.07 9.94
N TRP A 95 -20.35 -9.48 9.73
CA TRP A 95 -20.49 -8.24 8.98
C TRP A 95 -20.07 -7.06 9.86
N VAL A 96 -19.32 -6.12 9.29
CA VAL A 96 -18.92 -4.87 9.94
C VAL A 96 -19.23 -3.68 9.06
N ARG A 97 -19.65 -2.58 9.70
CA ARG A 97 -19.69 -1.25 9.09
C ARG A 97 -18.53 -0.43 9.63
N SER A 98 -17.99 0.47 8.80
CA SER A 98 -16.81 1.27 9.15
C SER A 98 -17.03 2.76 8.93
N ALA A 99 -16.27 3.57 9.65
CA ALA A 99 -16.19 5.01 9.48
C ALA A 99 -14.77 5.52 9.77
N PRO A 100 -14.38 6.72 9.32
CA PRO A 100 -13.17 7.37 9.80
C PRO A 100 -13.19 7.50 11.32
N SER A 101 -12.02 7.38 11.95
CA SER A 101 -11.86 7.60 13.39
C SER A 101 -11.89 9.08 13.80
N TYR A 102 -12.05 9.99 12.86
CA TYR A 102 -12.04 11.43 13.08
C TYR A 102 -13.06 12.11 12.17
N VAL A 103 -13.32 13.40 12.37
CA VAL A 103 -14.17 14.20 11.47
C VAL A 103 -13.27 14.86 10.41
N PRO A 104 -13.32 14.42 9.13
CA PRO A 104 -12.45 14.97 8.11
C PRO A 104 -12.73 16.44 7.84
N GLN A 105 -11.66 17.19 7.59
CA GLN A 105 -11.77 18.62 7.33
C GLN A 105 -11.79 18.88 5.83
N GLU A 106 -12.98 19.18 5.30
CA GLU A 106 -13.22 19.42 3.87
C GLU A 106 -12.29 20.48 3.26
N ARG A 107 -11.81 21.43 4.08
CA ARG A 107 -10.86 22.48 3.65
C ARG A 107 -9.57 21.93 3.01
N PHE A 108 -9.14 20.71 3.35
CA PHE A 108 -7.93 20.13 2.77
C PHE A 108 -8.18 19.55 1.36
N TYR A 109 -9.43 19.23 1.02
CA TYR A 109 -9.78 18.46 -0.18
C TYR A 109 -10.29 19.36 -1.32
N THR A 110 -10.16 20.68 -1.23
CA THR A 110 -10.74 21.63 -2.20
C THR A 110 -10.18 21.48 -3.62
N ASP A 111 -8.91 21.06 -3.72
CA ASP A 111 -8.22 20.86 -5.00
C ASP A 111 -8.32 19.40 -5.49
N SER A 112 -9.03 18.56 -4.75
CA SER A 112 -9.26 17.15 -5.07
C SER A 112 -10.71 16.98 -5.55
N PRO A 113 -10.92 16.23 -6.64
CA PRO A 113 -12.26 15.88 -7.07
C PRO A 113 -12.85 14.72 -6.22
N TYR A 114 -12.05 14.12 -5.35
CA TYR A 114 -12.46 13.14 -4.34
C TYR A 114 -12.69 13.80 -2.98
N ALA A 115 -13.80 13.44 -2.35
CA ALA A 115 -14.12 13.81 -0.98
C ALA A 115 -13.60 12.77 0.02
N PRO A 116 -13.30 13.16 1.27
CA PRO A 116 -13.01 12.20 2.32
C PRO A 116 -14.23 11.33 2.60
N ARG A 117 -14.00 10.14 3.20
CA ARG A 117 -15.12 9.34 3.73
C ARG A 117 -15.86 10.17 4.79
N PRO A 118 -17.20 10.25 4.76
CA PRO A 118 -17.94 11.06 5.72
C PRO A 118 -17.84 10.47 7.13
N ALA A 119 -17.80 11.34 8.13
CA ALA A 119 -17.99 10.96 9.52
C ALA A 119 -19.41 10.42 9.73
N SER A 120 -19.56 9.45 10.63
CA SER A 120 -20.87 8.85 10.96
C SER A 120 -21.13 8.82 12.46
N ASP A 121 -22.22 8.14 12.86
CA ASP A 121 -22.49 7.80 14.25
C ASP A 121 -21.34 7.00 14.90
N LEU A 122 -20.65 6.14 14.14
CA LEU A 122 -19.46 5.43 14.62
C LEU A 122 -18.30 6.37 14.92
N THR A 123 -18.06 7.35 14.05
CA THR A 123 -17.02 8.36 14.30
C THR A 123 -17.28 9.10 15.61
N LYS A 124 -18.54 9.47 15.88
CA LYS A 124 -18.92 10.14 17.12
C LYS A 124 -18.77 9.25 18.35
N ALA A 125 -19.18 7.98 18.23
CA ALA A 125 -19.18 7.04 19.35
C ALA A 125 -17.78 6.52 19.70
N HIS A 126 -16.94 6.26 18.69
CA HIS A 126 -15.70 5.49 18.85
C HIS A 126 -14.46 6.17 18.26
N GLY A 127 -14.59 7.32 17.59
CA GLY A 127 -13.45 7.96 16.92
C GLY A 127 -12.26 8.25 17.82
N HIS A 128 -12.52 8.57 19.10
CA HIS A 128 -11.49 8.84 20.10
C HIS A 128 -10.50 7.68 20.31
N VAL A 129 -10.92 6.43 20.10
CA VAL A 129 -10.14 5.22 20.40
C VAL A 129 -8.81 5.18 19.66
N VAL A 130 -8.76 5.65 18.41
CA VAL A 130 -7.51 5.69 17.64
C VAL A 130 -6.53 6.70 18.24
N GLY A 131 -7.01 7.87 18.66
CA GLY A 131 -6.19 8.89 19.33
C GLY A 131 -5.66 8.40 20.69
N GLU A 132 -6.52 7.78 21.50
CA GLU A 132 -6.13 7.19 22.79
C GLU A 132 -5.07 6.09 22.62
N PHE A 133 -5.22 5.25 21.60
CA PHE A 133 -4.22 4.23 21.29
C PHE A 133 -2.88 4.84 20.88
N ILE A 134 -2.89 5.87 20.03
CA ILE A 134 -1.68 6.58 19.60
C ILE A 134 -0.98 7.17 20.83
N ASP A 135 -1.72 7.85 21.70
CA ASP A 135 -1.18 8.48 22.90
C ASP A 135 -0.53 7.44 23.83
N ALA A 136 -1.24 6.36 24.13
CA ALA A 136 -0.73 5.30 24.99
C ALA A 136 0.47 4.55 24.37
N ALA A 137 0.49 4.35 23.05
CA ALA A 137 1.62 3.74 22.35
C ALA A 137 2.87 4.63 22.43
N VAL A 138 2.72 5.93 22.18
CA VAL A 138 3.81 6.92 22.26
C VAL A 138 4.35 7.03 23.69
N GLU A 139 3.48 7.03 24.71
CA GLU A 139 3.88 7.01 26.13
C GLU A 139 4.71 5.77 26.49
N ARG A 140 4.44 4.63 25.84
CA ARG A 140 5.23 3.40 25.98
C ARG A 140 6.50 3.38 25.11
N GLY A 141 6.81 4.48 24.42
CA GLY A 141 8.01 4.60 23.57
C GLY A 141 7.91 3.85 22.25
N VAL A 142 6.69 3.62 21.75
CA VAL A 142 6.43 2.91 20.49
C VAL A 142 6.16 3.91 19.37
N GLU A 143 6.81 3.74 18.23
CA GLU A 143 6.51 4.53 17.04
C GLU A 143 5.19 4.10 16.41
N VAL A 144 4.32 5.06 16.10
CA VAL A 144 3.02 4.78 15.48
C VAL A 144 2.99 5.24 14.03
N TYR A 145 2.55 4.38 13.12
CA TYR A 145 2.43 4.67 11.70
C TYR A 145 0.99 4.51 11.23
N PHE A 146 0.52 5.39 10.35
CA PHE A 146 -0.70 5.08 9.61
C PHE A 146 -0.42 4.23 8.38
N GLN A 147 -0.99 3.02 8.33
CA GLN A 147 -1.02 2.19 7.15
C GLN A 147 -2.28 2.53 6.32
N LEU A 148 -2.06 3.06 5.14
CA LEU A 148 -3.10 3.57 4.22
C LEU A 148 -2.87 2.97 2.83
N SER A 149 -3.89 2.89 1.97
CA SER A 149 -3.65 2.55 0.56
C SER A 149 -2.68 3.54 -0.08
N GLY A 150 -1.76 3.05 -0.91
CA GLY A 150 -0.78 3.90 -1.59
C GLY A 150 -1.34 4.76 -2.73
N GLN A 151 -2.54 4.47 -3.24
CA GLN A 151 -3.02 5.00 -4.52
C GLN A 151 -4.55 4.92 -4.69
N THR A 152 -5.33 4.71 -3.63
CA THR A 152 -6.80 4.65 -3.73
C THR A 152 -7.46 5.83 -3.03
N ALA A 153 -8.43 6.44 -3.72
CA ALA A 153 -9.36 7.41 -3.16
C ALA A 153 -10.76 6.79 -2.96
N PRO A 154 -11.57 7.27 -2.00
CA PRO A 154 -12.95 6.83 -1.82
C PRO A 154 -13.79 7.07 -3.07
N GLY A 155 -14.58 6.07 -3.48
CA GLY A 155 -15.44 6.20 -4.66
C GLY A 155 -14.63 6.41 -5.94
N LEU A 156 -13.54 5.65 -6.11
CA LEU A 156 -12.63 5.73 -7.25
C LEU A 156 -13.40 5.80 -8.59
N ARG A 157 -13.09 6.84 -9.38
CA ARG A 157 -13.73 7.10 -10.67
C ARG A 157 -13.13 6.22 -11.74
N ASP A 158 -13.92 5.88 -12.76
CA ASP A 158 -13.48 4.97 -13.82
C ASP A 158 -12.30 5.53 -14.63
N GLU A 159 -12.25 6.84 -14.83
CA GLU A 159 -11.12 7.53 -15.49
C GLU A 159 -9.78 7.39 -14.74
N ASP A 160 -9.83 7.15 -13.44
CA ASP A 160 -8.65 7.00 -12.57
C ASP A 160 -8.30 5.53 -12.31
N ARG A 161 -9.01 4.58 -12.94
CA ARG A 161 -8.75 3.14 -12.80
C ARG A 161 -7.69 2.68 -13.79
N PRO A 162 -6.80 1.76 -13.38
CA PRO A 162 -5.90 1.08 -14.30
C PRO A 162 -6.64 0.37 -15.44
N LEU A 163 -6.06 0.42 -16.64
CA LEU A 163 -6.55 -0.26 -17.84
C LEU A 163 -5.56 -1.33 -18.32
N ARG A 164 -6.09 -2.35 -18.99
CA ARG A 164 -5.32 -3.33 -19.76
C ARG A 164 -4.75 -2.70 -21.04
N PRO A 165 -3.76 -3.34 -21.70
CA PRO A 165 -3.15 -2.82 -22.93
C PRO A 165 -4.13 -2.65 -24.10
N ASP A 166 -5.24 -3.40 -24.10
CA ASP A 166 -6.34 -3.28 -25.06
C ASP A 166 -7.34 -2.15 -24.71
N GLY A 167 -7.08 -1.39 -23.64
CA GLY A 167 -7.98 -0.36 -23.10
C GLY A 167 -9.13 -0.90 -22.25
N GLY A 168 -9.23 -2.22 -22.08
CA GLY A 168 -10.26 -2.85 -21.25
C GLY A 168 -10.00 -2.73 -19.75
N THR A 169 -11.04 -2.95 -18.96
CA THR A 169 -10.93 -3.01 -17.50
C THR A 169 -10.36 -4.37 -17.07
N PRO A 170 -9.25 -4.43 -16.30
CA PRO A 170 -8.70 -5.70 -15.83
C PRO A 170 -9.64 -6.38 -14.84
N LYS A 171 -9.73 -7.72 -14.91
CA LYS A 171 -10.32 -8.51 -13.82
C LYS A 171 -9.41 -8.40 -12.59
N ARG A 172 -9.92 -7.78 -11.53
CA ARG A 172 -9.12 -7.38 -10.36
C ARG A 172 -9.61 -8.00 -9.05
N MET A 173 -8.68 -8.24 -8.14
CA MET A 173 -8.97 -8.55 -6.74
C MET A 173 -8.94 -7.27 -5.89
N ALA A 174 -7.98 -6.39 -6.15
CA ALA A 174 -7.80 -5.16 -5.40
C ALA A 174 -8.23 -3.95 -6.24
N ASP A 175 -9.01 -3.07 -5.63
CA ASP A 175 -9.50 -1.89 -6.32
C ASP A 175 -8.58 -0.68 -6.12
N THR A 176 -7.46 -0.72 -6.85
CA THR A 176 -6.41 0.31 -6.81
C THR A 176 -6.54 1.30 -7.95
N GLY A 177 -6.09 2.54 -7.70
CA GLY A 177 -6.05 3.60 -8.69
C GLY A 177 -4.80 3.59 -9.59
N CYS A 178 -4.89 4.36 -10.68
CA CYS A 178 -3.78 4.67 -11.59
C CYS A 178 -2.74 5.53 -10.86
N LEU A 179 -1.46 5.11 -10.84
CA LEU A 179 -0.41 5.83 -10.12
C LEU A 179 -0.12 7.22 -10.72
N ALA A 180 -0.44 7.44 -12.00
CA ALA A 180 -0.27 8.74 -12.65
C ALA A 180 -1.51 9.66 -12.56
N SER A 181 -2.60 9.23 -11.91
CA SER A 181 -3.80 10.06 -11.78
C SER A 181 -3.51 11.33 -10.96
N PRO A 182 -3.70 12.54 -11.53
CA PRO A 182 -3.59 13.79 -10.77
C PRO A 182 -4.63 13.88 -9.66
N ALA A 183 -5.82 13.32 -9.88
CA ALA A 183 -6.95 13.37 -8.94
C ALA A 183 -6.67 12.55 -7.68
N ILE A 184 -6.17 11.32 -7.83
CA ILE A 184 -5.74 10.49 -6.70
C ILE A 184 -4.60 11.17 -5.95
N ARG A 185 -3.62 11.72 -6.69
CA ARG A 185 -2.47 12.40 -6.11
C ARG A 185 -2.87 13.62 -5.27
N ALA A 186 -3.79 14.44 -5.76
CA ALA A 186 -4.35 15.56 -5.01
C ALA A 186 -5.10 15.08 -3.75
N TYR A 187 -5.87 14.00 -3.86
CA TYR A 187 -6.55 13.38 -2.72
C TYR A 187 -5.54 12.92 -1.64
N LEU A 188 -4.45 12.26 -2.03
CA LEU A 188 -3.44 11.79 -1.07
C LEU A 188 -2.74 12.95 -0.34
N TYR A 189 -2.45 14.06 -1.03
CA TYR A 189 -1.96 15.29 -0.40
C TYR A 189 -2.93 15.80 0.68
N ALA A 190 -4.20 15.93 0.31
CA ALA A 190 -5.25 16.38 1.21
C ALA A 190 -5.42 15.44 2.42
N TYR A 191 -5.40 14.13 2.18
CA TYR A 191 -5.60 13.12 3.20
C TYR A 191 -4.45 13.07 4.21
N VAL A 192 -3.21 13.20 3.73
CA VAL A 192 -2.02 13.31 4.59
C VAL A 192 -2.10 14.56 5.47
N ALA A 193 -2.45 15.72 4.91
CA ALA A 193 -2.57 16.96 5.67
C ALA A 193 -3.67 16.88 6.74
N ASP A 194 -4.83 16.34 6.40
CA ASP A 194 -5.96 16.15 7.29
C ASP A 194 -5.64 15.18 8.45
N LEU A 195 -4.95 14.08 8.16
CA LEU A 195 -4.50 13.15 9.18
C LEU A 195 -3.42 13.74 10.09
N MET A 196 -2.49 14.54 9.56
CA MET A 196 -1.48 15.19 10.39
C MET A 196 -2.06 16.29 11.28
N ASP A 197 -3.09 17.00 10.83
CA ASP A 197 -3.83 17.94 11.66
C ASP A 197 -4.52 17.23 12.85
N GLN A 198 -5.04 16.03 12.61
CA GLN A 198 -5.77 15.25 13.63
C GLN A 198 -4.88 14.42 14.55
N TYR A 199 -3.78 13.87 14.03
CA TYR A 199 -2.92 12.91 14.73
C TYR A 199 -1.44 13.31 14.63
N PRO A 200 -1.04 14.46 15.19
CA PRO A 200 0.32 15.00 15.02
C PRO A 200 1.42 14.17 15.71
N LYS A 201 1.06 13.23 16.60
CA LYS A 201 2.01 12.41 17.37
C LYS A 201 2.51 11.16 16.64
N ILE A 202 1.97 10.84 15.46
CA ILE A 202 2.44 9.67 14.70
C ILE A 202 3.89 9.88 14.21
N ALA A 203 4.64 8.79 14.12
CA ALA A 203 6.00 8.80 13.61
C ALA A 203 6.06 8.86 12.08
N GLY A 204 4.98 8.49 11.38
CA GLY A 204 4.97 8.50 9.93
C GLY A 204 3.83 7.73 9.29
N PHE A 205 4.01 7.43 8.00
CA PHE A 205 3.04 6.73 7.19
C PHE A 205 3.65 5.49 6.55
N ARG A 206 2.80 4.49 6.33
CA ARG A 206 3.12 3.24 5.67
C ARG A 206 2.16 3.00 4.51
N PRO A 207 2.41 3.58 3.31
CA PRO A 207 1.59 3.31 2.14
C PRO A 207 1.60 1.82 1.80
N ASP A 208 0.42 1.26 1.67
CA ASP A 208 0.16 -0.13 1.34
C ASP A 208 0.09 -0.26 -0.18
N TRP A 209 1.10 -0.91 -0.74
CA TRP A 209 1.33 -1.12 -2.17
C TRP A 209 1.30 0.18 -2.98
N PRO A 210 2.29 1.08 -2.85
CA PRO A 210 2.48 2.20 -3.78
C PRO A 210 2.99 1.72 -5.18
N GLU A 211 2.39 0.64 -5.67
CA GLU A 211 2.67 -0.10 -6.89
C GLU A 211 1.42 -0.84 -7.36
N TYR A 212 1.48 -1.51 -8.50
CA TYR A 212 0.32 -2.19 -9.08
C TYR A 212 0.15 -3.61 -8.50
N PRO A 213 -1.02 -4.01 -7.98
CA PRO A 213 -1.24 -5.39 -7.54
C PRO A 213 -1.16 -6.40 -8.70
N CYS A 214 -0.95 -7.68 -8.36
CA CYS A 214 -0.89 -8.78 -9.33
C CYS A 214 -1.56 -10.06 -8.81
N TYR A 215 -2.71 -9.96 -8.13
CA TYR A 215 -3.43 -11.14 -7.63
C TYR A 215 -4.05 -11.96 -8.76
N MET A 216 -4.44 -11.29 -9.84
CA MET A 216 -4.93 -11.87 -11.08
C MET A 216 -3.94 -11.59 -12.22
N LEU A 217 -3.90 -12.47 -13.23
CA LEU A 217 -3.05 -12.27 -14.39
C LEU A 217 -3.36 -10.94 -15.10
N ASP A 218 -4.64 -10.60 -15.29
CA ASP A 218 -5.10 -9.32 -15.85
C ASP A 218 -4.51 -8.11 -15.11
N GLU A 219 -4.46 -8.14 -13.77
CA GLU A 219 -3.87 -7.05 -12.97
C GLU A 219 -2.37 -6.91 -13.21
N GLY A 220 -1.68 -8.00 -13.58
CA GLY A 220 -0.28 -7.93 -13.98
C GLY A 220 -0.05 -6.98 -15.16
N PHE A 221 -1.00 -6.90 -16.11
CA PHE A 221 -0.93 -6.15 -17.37
C PHE A 221 -1.45 -4.71 -17.29
N GLN A 222 -1.48 -4.11 -16.11
CA GLN A 222 -1.88 -2.71 -15.95
C GLN A 222 -0.68 -1.74 -16.06
N ASP A 223 -0.85 -0.46 -16.35
CA ASP A 223 -2.09 0.35 -16.33
C ASP A 223 -2.18 1.33 -17.51
N PHE A 224 -2.52 0.84 -18.70
CA PHE A 224 -2.54 1.61 -19.95
C PHE A 224 -3.62 2.73 -20.04
N ASN A 225 -4.03 3.24 -18.88
CA ASN A 225 -4.81 4.42 -18.64
C ASN A 225 -4.20 5.67 -19.32
N PRO A 226 -5.03 6.58 -19.86
CA PRO A 226 -4.57 7.82 -20.49
C PRO A 226 -3.68 8.74 -19.63
N HIS A 227 -3.80 8.69 -18.29
CA HIS A 227 -2.91 9.42 -17.39
C HIS A 227 -1.48 8.91 -17.47
N VAL A 228 -1.28 7.59 -17.52
CA VAL A 228 0.06 7.00 -17.69
C VAL A 228 0.61 7.30 -19.06
N ARG A 229 -0.21 7.18 -20.11
CA ARG A 229 0.20 7.56 -21.47
C ARG A 229 0.75 8.99 -21.49
N ARG A 230 0.03 9.94 -20.90
CA ARG A 230 0.47 11.34 -20.82
C ARG A 230 1.77 11.48 -20.03
N TRP A 231 1.83 10.91 -18.82
CA TRP A 231 3.00 10.96 -17.95
C TRP A 231 4.26 10.40 -18.64
N ALA A 232 4.10 9.31 -19.39
CA ALA A 232 5.15 8.61 -20.12
C ALA A 232 5.65 9.43 -21.32
N LEU A 233 4.75 9.93 -22.16
CA LEU A 233 5.11 10.75 -23.33
C LEU A 233 5.83 12.04 -22.93
N GLU A 234 5.38 12.71 -21.87
CA GLU A 234 6.04 13.91 -21.32
C GLU A 234 7.48 13.65 -20.85
N ARG A 235 7.81 12.39 -20.56
CA ARG A 235 9.13 11.93 -20.08
C ARG A 235 9.93 11.18 -21.16
N GLY A 236 9.49 11.24 -22.41
CA GLY A 236 10.22 10.68 -23.55
C GLY A 236 10.12 9.16 -23.70
N TRP A 237 9.16 8.51 -23.04
CA TRP A 237 8.91 7.08 -23.24
C TRP A 237 8.18 6.84 -24.56
N ALA A 238 8.55 5.78 -25.29
CA ALA A 238 7.84 5.30 -26.48
C ALA A 238 6.58 4.51 -26.07
N PHE A 239 5.62 5.18 -25.42
CA PHE A 239 4.47 4.53 -24.78
C PHE A 239 3.59 3.76 -25.77
N ASP A 240 3.36 4.29 -26.96
CA ASP A 240 2.49 3.63 -27.95
C ASP A 240 3.15 2.34 -28.49
N ASP A 241 4.47 2.35 -28.67
CA ASP A 241 5.24 1.18 -29.14
C ASP A 241 5.24 0.07 -28.07
N LEU A 242 5.53 0.41 -26.80
CA LEU A 242 5.50 -0.58 -25.72
C LEU A 242 4.08 -1.11 -25.48
N GLN A 243 3.05 -0.27 -25.61
CA GLN A 243 1.66 -0.71 -25.50
C GLN A 243 1.31 -1.73 -26.58
N ALA A 244 1.73 -1.52 -27.83
CA ALA A 244 1.48 -2.46 -28.92
C ALA A 244 2.11 -3.83 -28.65
N ASP A 245 3.37 -3.86 -28.17
CA ASP A 245 4.06 -5.11 -27.82
C ASP A 245 3.40 -5.83 -26.63
N VAL A 246 3.03 -5.10 -25.58
CA VAL A 246 2.38 -5.68 -24.41
C VAL A 246 0.97 -6.16 -24.75
N ALA A 247 0.23 -5.47 -25.61
CA ALA A 247 -1.06 -5.92 -26.14
C ALA A 247 -0.89 -7.25 -26.91
N ALA A 248 0.11 -7.34 -27.78
CA ALA A 248 0.38 -8.54 -28.56
C ALA A 248 0.80 -9.73 -27.67
N LEU A 249 1.58 -9.50 -26.63
CA LEU A 249 1.87 -10.51 -25.61
C LEU A 249 0.60 -10.94 -24.86
N TYR A 250 -0.22 -9.97 -24.44
CA TYR A 250 -1.45 -10.24 -23.72
C TYR A 250 -2.41 -11.12 -24.54
N GLU A 251 -2.65 -10.78 -25.81
CA GLU A 251 -3.44 -11.60 -26.73
C GLU A 251 -2.87 -13.00 -26.90
N TYR A 252 -1.54 -13.10 -27.01
CA TYR A 252 -0.87 -14.39 -27.17
C TYR A 252 -1.12 -15.30 -25.96
N LEU A 253 -0.94 -14.78 -24.74
CA LEU A 253 -1.15 -15.52 -23.50
C LEU A 253 -2.63 -15.89 -23.25
N HIS A 254 -3.58 -15.07 -23.70
CA HIS A 254 -5.02 -15.28 -23.42
C HIS A 254 -5.79 -16.01 -24.51
N GLY A 255 -5.18 -16.32 -25.67
CA GLY A 255 -5.92 -16.97 -26.74
C GLY A 255 -5.10 -17.63 -27.84
N ARG A 256 -3.76 -17.61 -27.78
CA ARG A 256 -2.92 -18.17 -28.86
C ARG A 256 -1.81 -19.11 -28.37
N LEU A 257 -1.80 -19.46 -27.08
CA LEU A 257 -0.90 -20.50 -26.57
C LEU A 257 -1.20 -21.84 -27.22
N THR A 258 -0.15 -22.53 -27.63
CA THR A 258 -0.19 -23.89 -28.17
C THR A 258 0.30 -24.90 -27.14
N ASN A 259 0.05 -26.19 -27.39
CA ASN A 259 0.60 -27.26 -26.53
C ASN A 259 2.14 -27.26 -26.49
N ASP A 260 2.80 -26.85 -27.58
CA ASP A 260 4.26 -26.76 -27.63
C ASP A 260 4.80 -25.62 -26.77
N ASP A 261 4.06 -24.51 -26.68
CA ASP A 261 4.38 -23.40 -25.76
C ASP A 261 4.29 -23.86 -24.30
N LEU A 262 3.22 -24.58 -23.97
CA LEU A 262 3.04 -25.16 -22.62
C LEU A 262 4.11 -26.19 -22.30
N ALA A 263 4.48 -27.06 -23.25
CA ALA A 263 5.56 -28.01 -23.10
C ALA A 263 6.91 -27.31 -22.87
N THR A 264 7.13 -26.19 -23.56
CA THR A 264 8.31 -25.34 -23.36
C THR A 264 8.34 -24.72 -21.97
N PHE A 265 7.21 -24.20 -21.47
CA PHE A 265 7.14 -23.65 -20.11
C PHE A 265 7.29 -24.71 -19.01
N ALA A 266 6.86 -25.94 -19.28
CA ALA A 266 6.99 -27.07 -18.37
C ALA A 266 8.35 -27.80 -18.44
N ALA A 267 9.28 -27.35 -19.29
CA ALA A 267 10.58 -27.97 -19.47
C ALA A 267 11.45 -27.93 -18.19
N GLY A 268 12.56 -28.68 -18.18
CA GLY A 268 13.41 -28.86 -17.00
C GLY A 268 14.06 -27.57 -16.46
N ASP A 269 14.16 -26.52 -17.28
CA ASP A 269 14.60 -25.16 -16.89
C ASP A 269 13.44 -24.28 -16.39
N ARG A 270 12.25 -24.87 -16.20
CA ARG A 270 11.00 -24.19 -15.86
C ARG A 270 10.62 -23.11 -16.87
N GLY A 271 10.95 -23.33 -18.13
CA GLY A 271 10.63 -22.41 -19.21
C GLY A 271 11.49 -21.16 -19.24
N ALA A 272 12.61 -21.09 -18.53
CA ALA A 272 13.45 -19.89 -18.50
C ALA A 272 13.92 -19.48 -19.91
N GLY A 273 14.39 -20.43 -20.71
CA GLY A 273 14.82 -20.16 -22.10
C GLY A 273 13.65 -19.76 -23.00
N GLY A 274 12.52 -20.46 -22.89
CA GLY A 274 11.30 -20.17 -23.66
C GLY A 274 10.67 -18.82 -23.30
N GLY A 275 10.62 -18.50 -22.01
CA GLY A 275 10.14 -17.22 -21.49
C GLY A 275 11.03 -16.07 -21.96
N LEU A 276 12.36 -16.22 -21.94
CA LEU A 276 13.26 -15.22 -22.50
C LEU A 276 13.06 -15.04 -24.01
N ALA A 277 12.92 -16.14 -24.76
CA ALA A 277 12.64 -16.08 -26.20
C ALA A 277 11.30 -15.37 -26.49
N LEU A 278 10.27 -15.63 -25.68
CA LEU A 278 8.98 -14.97 -25.76
C LEU A 278 9.09 -13.47 -25.48
N LEU A 279 9.76 -13.07 -24.39
CA LEU A 279 9.97 -11.66 -24.07
C LEU A 279 10.79 -10.92 -25.13
N ARG A 280 11.73 -11.60 -25.79
CA ARG A 280 12.49 -11.03 -26.93
C ARG A 280 11.63 -10.80 -28.18
N ARG A 281 10.51 -11.52 -28.33
CA ARG A 281 9.55 -11.30 -29.41
C ARG A 281 8.72 -10.02 -29.20
N TYR A 282 8.58 -9.59 -27.95
CA TYR A 282 7.80 -8.41 -27.54
C TYR A 282 8.71 -7.47 -26.71
N PRO A 283 9.73 -6.85 -27.32
CA PRO A 283 10.76 -6.11 -26.58
C PRO A 283 10.21 -4.96 -25.73
N GLY A 284 9.09 -4.34 -26.11
CA GLY A 284 8.41 -3.30 -25.34
C GLY A 284 7.97 -3.73 -23.94
N VAL A 285 7.90 -5.04 -23.66
CA VAL A 285 7.62 -5.56 -22.31
C VAL A 285 8.70 -5.12 -21.31
N PHE A 286 9.97 -5.07 -21.70
CA PHE A 286 11.03 -4.61 -20.79
C PHE A 286 10.90 -3.13 -20.45
N ASP A 287 10.53 -2.30 -21.43
CA ASP A 287 10.30 -0.88 -21.21
C ASP A 287 9.02 -0.62 -20.40
N TRP A 288 7.99 -1.45 -20.58
CA TRP A 288 6.80 -1.44 -19.74
C TRP A 288 7.11 -1.77 -18.27
N LEU A 289 7.92 -2.80 -17.98
CA LEU A 289 8.31 -3.11 -16.59
C LEU A 289 9.11 -1.96 -15.96
N ARG A 290 10.00 -1.31 -16.74
CA ARG A 290 10.72 -0.10 -16.29
C ARG A 290 9.78 1.08 -16.07
N LEU A 291 8.77 1.25 -16.91
CA LEU A 291 7.75 2.29 -16.76
C LEU A 291 6.95 2.10 -15.46
N LYS A 292 6.51 0.86 -15.15
CA LYS A 292 5.84 0.54 -13.88
C LYS A 292 6.73 0.92 -12.69
N SER A 293 8.02 0.63 -12.78
CA SER A 293 8.97 1.01 -11.74
C SER A 293 9.14 2.51 -11.58
N ALA A 294 9.28 3.24 -12.69
CA ALA A 294 9.34 4.68 -12.66
C ALA A 294 8.07 5.31 -12.04
N LEU A 295 6.89 4.75 -12.31
CA LEU A 295 5.61 5.19 -11.73
C LEU A 295 5.51 4.89 -10.22
N SER A 296 5.93 3.71 -9.77
CA SER A 296 5.98 3.36 -8.35
C SER A 296 6.92 4.26 -7.55
N VAL A 297 8.15 4.46 -8.04
CA VAL A 297 9.12 5.36 -7.40
C VAL A 297 8.59 6.80 -7.37
N ASP A 298 7.96 7.26 -8.46
CA ASP A 298 7.33 8.58 -8.51
C ASP A 298 6.14 8.72 -7.54
N MET A 299 5.37 7.65 -7.31
CA MET A 299 4.32 7.63 -6.28
C MET A 299 4.90 7.70 -4.87
N VAL A 300 5.99 6.97 -4.57
CA VAL A 300 6.67 7.07 -3.26
C VAL A 300 7.22 8.48 -3.05
N ARG A 301 7.79 9.10 -4.09
CA ARG A 301 8.23 10.51 -4.04
C ARG A 301 7.06 11.43 -3.75
N HIS A 302 5.93 11.24 -4.42
CA HIS A 302 4.70 12.00 -4.17
C HIS A 302 4.24 11.89 -2.72
N TRP A 303 4.26 10.69 -2.13
CA TRP A 303 4.00 10.49 -0.70
C TRP A 303 5.00 11.26 0.17
N ARG A 304 6.27 11.29 -0.21
CA ARG A 304 7.26 12.04 0.55
C ARG A 304 6.95 13.54 0.51
N GLU A 305 6.69 14.09 -0.67
CA GLU A 305 6.37 15.50 -0.85
C GLU A 305 5.10 15.90 -0.08
N ALA A 306 4.07 15.03 -0.08
CA ALA A 306 2.86 15.23 0.72
C ALA A 306 3.14 15.36 2.22
N LEU A 307 4.08 14.57 2.74
CA LEU A 307 4.47 14.62 4.13
C LEU A 307 5.30 15.86 4.46
N ASP A 308 6.24 16.23 3.59
CA ASP A 308 7.06 17.43 3.76
C ASP A 308 6.20 18.71 3.71
N ALA A 309 5.15 18.73 2.88
CA ALA A 309 4.21 19.84 2.78
C ALA A 309 3.39 20.09 4.07
N THR A 310 3.33 19.12 5.00
CA THR A 310 2.64 19.31 6.29
C THR A 310 3.43 20.20 7.26
N GLY A 311 4.70 20.51 6.97
CA GLY A 311 5.58 21.28 7.85
C GLY A 311 6.11 20.53 9.08
N HIS A 312 5.73 19.26 9.27
CA HIS A 312 6.25 18.42 10.34
C HIS A 312 7.62 17.83 9.98
N THR A 313 8.59 17.98 10.87
CA THR A 313 9.93 17.43 10.68
C THR A 313 10.04 16.01 11.22
N GLY A 314 10.81 15.16 10.54
CA GLY A 314 11.14 13.81 11.05
C GLY A 314 10.09 12.73 10.78
N LEU A 315 9.03 13.05 10.02
CA LEU A 315 8.04 12.05 9.59
C LEU A 315 8.69 10.97 8.71
N LYS A 316 8.56 9.72 9.14
CA LYS A 316 9.07 8.55 8.42
C LYS A 316 8.08 8.11 7.34
N LEU A 317 8.62 7.50 6.29
CA LEU A 317 7.85 6.89 5.21
C LEU A 317 8.36 5.47 5.01
N SER A 318 7.46 4.48 5.07
CA SER A 318 7.80 3.07 4.87
C SER A 318 6.82 2.45 3.88
N ALA A 319 7.24 2.09 2.68
CA ALA A 319 6.34 1.40 1.76
C ALA A 319 6.15 -0.07 2.18
N ASN A 320 4.91 -0.57 2.14
CA ASN A 320 4.64 -2.00 2.08
C ASN A 320 4.53 -2.39 0.61
N ALA A 321 5.36 -3.34 0.16
CA ALA A 321 5.42 -3.75 -1.23
C ALA A 321 5.32 -5.28 -1.34
N PHE A 322 5.03 -5.77 -2.53
CA PHE A 322 5.17 -7.18 -2.84
C PHE A 322 6.62 -7.63 -2.63
N MET A 323 6.84 -8.92 -2.42
CA MET A 323 8.17 -9.48 -2.23
C MET A 323 8.81 -9.83 -3.58
N PRO A 324 10.14 -9.68 -3.74
CA PRO A 324 10.82 -10.23 -4.91
C PRO A 324 10.52 -11.73 -5.09
N PRO A 325 10.34 -12.21 -6.34
CA PRO A 325 10.51 -11.47 -7.60
C PRO A 325 9.26 -10.71 -8.08
N LEU A 326 8.15 -10.74 -7.36
CA LEU A 326 6.88 -10.14 -7.82
C LEU A 326 6.98 -8.62 -8.03
N THR A 327 7.85 -7.95 -7.29
CA THR A 327 8.16 -6.53 -7.47
C THR A 327 8.57 -6.15 -8.89
N LEU A 328 9.21 -7.05 -9.64
CA LEU A 328 9.54 -6.82 -11.04
C LEU A 328 8.28 -6.64 -11.90
N LEU A 329 7.22 -7.39 -11.59
CA LEU A 329 5.95 -7.31 -12.30
C LEU A 329 5.10 -6.15 -11.78
N THR A 330 5.07 -5.91 -10.47
CA THR A 330 4.19 -4.92 -9.83
C THR A 330 4.73 -3.50 -9.91
N GLY A 331 6.05 -3.35 -10.03
CA GLY A 331 6.74 -2.10 -10.32
C GLY A 331 7.70 -1.65 -9.21
N PHE A 332 7.52 -2.05 -7.95
CA PHE A 332 8.32 -1.46 -6.87
C PHE A 332 9.81 -1.78 -6.98
N ASP A 333 10.65 -0.74 -6.95
CA ASP A 333 12.11 -0.88 -6.95
C ASP A 333 12.66 -0.44 -5.58
N PHE A 334 13.18 -1.39 -4.81
CA PHE A 334 13.78 -1.13 -3.50
C PHE A 334 15.13 -0.40 -3.58
N ALA A 335 15.77 -0.35 -4.76
CA ALA A 335 17.05 0.33 -4.96
C ALA A 335 16.90 1.78 -5.46
N GLY A 336 15.68 2.17 -5.86
CA GLY A 336 15.37 3.43 -6.53
C GLY A 336 15.24 4.66 -5.64
#